data_AF-A0A2A4VBP1-F1
#
_entry.id   AF-A0A2A4VBP1-F1
#
_cell.length_a   1.000
_cell.length_b   1.000
_cell.length_c   1.000
_cell.angle_alpha   90.00
_cell.angle_beta   90.00
_cell.angle_gamma   90.00
#
_symmetry.space_group_name_H-M   'P 1'
#
loop_
_entity.id
_entity.type
_entity.pdbx_description
1 polymer ?
#
loop_
_entity_poly.entity_id
_entity_poly.type
_entity_poly.pdbx_seq_one_letter_code
_entity_poly.pdbx_strand_id
1 'polypeptide(L)'
;MSGHIIKLSEISSKFEGVSAKVSVNLRHIDFAQTGGLVQNKKPVVGDVLLAKVMSIGDHQVMQSDNGRNIELYEGDKILLPYGNRYAVQQYEAFVPDDMQECHLASKGGLASLIVPENSTLQNPTVIKPIGILTDKDGKAMNMKDFSMNPQNINSKKRPVTIIIFGTGMDAGKTTCAAQMVRGITRAGHKVGFGKITGTGAFSDIYKPQDTGAIAVADFVDMGYPSTYKIGTQETLSILQGLTAYLSLRGADVNIIEVADGVFQSDNQALLKSEDFRSKIDGVFVAADSGLSAISAVRELHNHDIEVLAVGGLMTNTPLTTNEFTKHIGNAAPEFGVLDLADLEKAGTAKKILESIHDKYPDRPFITSPEPEQNIEENIEENIEHTLVAE
;
A
#
# COMPACT_ATOMS: atom_id res chain seq x y z
N MET A 1 -10.43 24.37 11.10
CA MET A 1 -9.37 24.31 10.06
C MET A 1 -9.85 23.34 8.99
N SER A 2 -9.73 23.68 7.70
CA SER A 2 -9.93 22.64 6.69
C SER A 2 -8.74 21.67 6.84
N GLY A 3 -8.98 20.39 7.11
CA GLY A 3 -7.92 19.45 7.55
C GLY A 3 -6.66 19.38 6.67
N HIS A 4 -6.77 19.81 5.41
CA HIS A 4 -5.70 19.78 4.42
C HIS A 4 -4.77 21.00 4.40
N ILE A 5 -5.07 22.08 5.14
CA ILE A 5 -4.20 23.27 5.24
C ILE A 5 -3.79 23.48 6.68
N ILE A 6 -2.49 23.51 6.90
CA ILE A 6 -1.90 23.85 8.19
C ILE A 6 -1.36 25.27 8.19
N LYS A 7 -1.62 26.01 9.26
CA LYS A 7 -1.03 27.32 9.51
C LYS A 7 0.20 27.14 10.38
N LEU A 8 1.38 27.07 9.76
CA LEU A 8 2.64 26.92 10.49
C LEU A 8 2.89 28.09 11.46
N SER A 9 2.33 29.27 11.16
CA SER A 9 2.35 30.43 12.06
C SER A 9 1.68 30.18 13.42
N GLU A 10 0.70 29.27 13.48
CA GLU A 10 0.02 28.90 14.74
C GLU A 10 0.84 27.90 15.56
N ILE A 11 1.87 27.28 14.96
CA ILE A 11 2.78 26.34 15.63
C ILE A 11 4.04 27.05 16.12
N SER A 12 4.62 27.93 15.31
CA SER A 12 5.82 28.68 15.66
C SER A 12 5.83 30.05 14.99
N SER A 13 6.19 31.08 15.76
CA SER A 13 6.30 32.46 15.29
C SER A 13 7.33 32.64 14.17
N LYS A 14 8.26 31.68 14.01
CA LYS A 14 9.22 31.64 12.89
C LYS A 14 8.56 31.48 11.51
N PHE A 15 7.28 31.12 11.47
CA PHE A 15 6.51 30.86 10.26
C PHE A 15 5.38 31.88 10.06
N GLU A 16 5.55 33.13 10.51
CA GLU A 16 4.54 34.18 10.39
C GLU A 16 3.99 34.28 8.94
N GLY A 17 2.66 34.25 8.80
CA GLY A 17 1.98 34.28 7.50
C GLY A 17 2.12 33.02 6.63
N VAL A 18 2.70 31.93 7.14
CA VAL A 18 2.88 30.68 6.39
C VAL A 18 1.71 29.73 6.65
N SER A 19 0.93 29.48 5.60
CA SER A 19 0.00 28.35 5.51
C SER A 19 0.44 27.42 4.39
N ALA A 20 0.31 26.11 4.58
CA ALA A 20 0.72 25.12 3.59
C ALA A 20 -0.31 24.01 3.44
N LYS A 21 -0.48 23.50 2.22
CA LYS A 21 -1.28 22.32 1.94
C LYS A 21 -0.48 21.06 2.27
N VAL A 22 -1.09 20.09 2.94
CA VAL A 22 -0.38 18.89 3.45
C VAL A 22 -0.63 17.70 2.53
N SER A 23 0.44 17.04 2.09
CA SER A 23 0.41 15.78 1.33
C SER A 23 -0.08 14.61 2.17
N VAL A 24 -0.77 13.67 1.54
CA VAL A 24 -1.19 12.41 2.18
C VAL A 24 -0.05 11.54 2.69
N ASN A 25 1.14 11.71 2.11
CA ASN A 25 2.32 11.00 2.58
C ASN A 25 2.80 11.50 3.95
N LEU A 26 2.26 12.61 4.45
CA LEU A 26 2.56 13.15 5.78
C LEU A 26 1.43 12.91 6.81
N ARG A 27 0.50 11.99 6.55
CA ARG A 27 -0.69 11.77 7.39
C ARG A 27 -0.42 11.37 8.86
N HIS A 28 0.81 10.95 9.18
CA HIS A 28 1.23 10.60 10.56
C HIS A 28 2.16 11.62 11.20
N ILE A 29 2.53 12.68 10.47
CA ILE A 29 3.42 13.70 11.02
C ILE A 29 2.67 14.51 12.08
N ASP A 30 3.21 14.51 13.29
CA ASP A 30 2.76 15.43 14.34
C ASP A 30 3.46 16.79 14.15
N PHE A 31 2.81 17.67 13.40
CA PHE A 31 3.33 19.01 13.12
C PHE A 31 3.47 19.88 14.37
N ALA A 32 2.86 19.55 15.51
CA ALA A 32 3.04 20.30 16.77
C ALA A 32 4.47 20.19 17.33
N GLN A 33 5.27 19.25 16.81
CA GLN A 33 6.69 19.12 17.13
C GLN A 33 7.59 20.06 16.31
N THR A 34 7.05 20.76 15.31
CA THR A 34 7.84 21.66 14.45
C THR A 34 8.44 22.83 15.23
N GLY A 35 9.77 23.00 15.17
CA GLY A 35 10.53 24.07 15.80
C GLY A 35 11.18 25.08 14.83
N GLY A 36 11.27 24.75 13.54
CA GLY A 36 11.88 25.63 12.53
C GLY A 36 12.13 24.97 11.18
N LEU A 37 13.05 25.56 10.40
CA LEU A 37 13.48 25.07 9.09
C LEU A 37 15.00 24.95 9.01
N VAL A 38 15.48 23.97 8.24
CA VAL A 38 16.86 23.90 7.75
C VAL A 38 16.88 24.05 6.22
N GLN A 39 17.81 24.86 5.70
CA GLN A 39 17.89 25.20 4.27
C GLN A 39 19.18 24.73 3.58
N ASN A 40 20.18 24.29 4.36
CA ASN A 40 21.50 23.89 3.87
C ASN A 40 21.80 22.44 4.31
N LYS A 41 20.93 21.52 3.91
CA LYS A 41 21.06 20.08 4.19
C LYS A 41 20.92 19.31 2.88
N LYS A 42 21.76 18.31 2.66
CA LYS A 42 21.52 17.31 1.61
C LYS A 42 20.23 16.55 1.94
N PRO A 43 19.17 16.62 1.11
CA PRO A 43 17.92 15.93 1.39
C PRO A 43 18.11 14.41 1.48
N VAL A 44 17.34 13.78 2.34
CA VAL A 44 17.23 12.31 2.40
C VAL A 44 15.77 11.87 2.27
N VAL A 45 15.56 10.62 1.88
CA VAL A 45 14.21 10.03 1.78
C VAL A 45 13.46 10.20 3.11
N GLY A 46 12.22 10.67 3.03
CA GLY A 46 11.35 10.92 4.17
C GLY A 46 11.50 12.28 4.83
N ASP A 47 12.48 13.11 4.45
CA ASP A 47 12.58 14.47 4.99
C ASP A 47 11.33 15.28 4.69
N VAL A 48 10.75 15.91 5.72
CA VAL A 48 9.51 16.70 5.59
C VAL A 48 9.82 18.07 5.01
N LEU A 49 9.56 18.25 3.71
CA LEU A 49 9.87 19.46 2.96
C LEU A 49 8.69 20.45 2.99
N LEU A 50 8.98 21.72 3.30
CA LEU A 50 8.15 22.85 2.92
C LEU A 50 8.65 23.40 1.58
N ALA A 51 7.77 23.47 0.58
CA ALA A 51 8.10 23.96 -0.75
C ALA A 51 7.06 24.97 -1.26
N LYS A 52 7.46 25.77 -2.26
CA LYS A 52 6.58 26.65 -3.03
C LYS A 52 6.34 26.05 -4.42
N VAL A 53 5.09 26.03 -4.87
CA VAL A 53 4.75 25.67 -6.26
C VAL A 53 5.19 26.80 -7.18
N MET A 54 6.02 26.48 -8.17
CA MET A 54 6.60 27.44 -9.11
C MET A 54 5.83 27.48 -10.43
N SER A 55 5.46 26.31 -10.96
CA SER A 55 4.65 26.17 -12.15
C SER A 55 3.81 24.89 -12.09
N ILE A 56 2.62 24.93 -12.68
CA ILE A 56 1.73 23.78 -12.76
C ILE A 56 2.00 22.98 -14.04
N GLY A 57 2.11 21.67 -13.86
CA GLY A 57 2.34 20.68 -14.91
C GLY A 57 1.36 19.51 -14.81
N ASP A 58 1.81 18.28 -15.03
CA ASP A 58 0.90 17.10 -15.07
C ASP A 58 0.17 16.85 -13.75
N HIS A 59 0.83 17.03 -12.62
CA HIS A 59 0.23 16.90 -11.30
C HIS A 59 -0.39 18.22 -10.84
N GLN A 60 -1.53 18.57 -11.43
CA GLN A 60 -2.34 19.76 -11.07
C GLN A 60 -3.02 19.63 -9.69
N VAL A 61 -3.08 18.42 -9.16
CA VAL A 61 -3.68 18.12 -7.86
C VAL A 61 -2.70 17.32 -7.01
N MET A 62 -2.75 17.56 -5.70
CA MET A 62 -2.13 16.71 -4.67
C MET A 62 -3.24 16.03 -3.86
N GLN A 63 -2.99 14.89 -3.23
CA GLN A 63 -3.91 14.33 -2.23
C GLN A 63 -3.57 14.88 -0.86
N SER A 64 -4.59 15.34 -0.14
CA SER A 64 -4.43 15.76 1.26
C SER A 64 -4.30 14.59 2.21
N ASP A 65 -3.90 14.86 3.44
CA ASP A 65 -3.84 13.93 4.59
C ASP A 65 -5.05 12.99 4.74
N ASN A 66 -6.25 13.43 4.36
CA ASN A 66 -7.49 12.63 4.35
C ASN A 66 -7.85 12.01 2.98
N GLY A 67 -6.93 12.03 2.01
CA GLY A 67 -7.10 11.47 0.67
C GLY A 67 -7.87 12.32 -0.33
N ARG A 68 -8.41 13.48 0.07
CA ARG A 68 -9.12 14.38 -0.85
C ARG A 68 -8.14 15.00 -1.86
N ASN A 69 -8.55 15.09 -3.13
CA ASN A 69 -7.78 15.86 -4.11
C ASN A 69 -7.85 17.36 -3.78
N ILE A 70 -6.69 18.01 -3.74
CA ILE A 70 -6.50 19.44 -3.55
C ILE A 70 -5.85 20.02 -4.80
N GLU A 71 -6.48 21.02 -5.41
CA GLU A 71 -5.92 21.74 -6.55
C GLU A 71 -4.69 22.52 -6.13
N LEU A 72 -3.71 22.60 -7.02
CA LEU A 72 -2.48 23.36 -6.85
C LEU A 72 -2.50 24.58 -7.76
N TYR A 73 -2.02 25.70 -7.22
CA TYR A 73 -1.84 26.96 -7.92
C TYR A 73 -0.41 27.45 -7.75
N GLU A 74 0.10 28.18 -8.74
CA GLU A 74 1.39 28.83 -8.61
C GLU A 74 1.44 29.74 -7.38
N GLY A 75 2.52 29.65 -6.61
CA GLY A 75 2.68 30.39 -5.37
C GLY A 75 2.17 29.67 -4.12
N ASP A 76 1.40 28.59 -4.25
CA ASP A 76 1.00 27.76 -3.12
C ASP A 76 2.23 27.26 -2.35
N LYS A 77 2.10 27.18 -1.03
CA LYS A 77 3.05 26.45 -0.20
C LYS A 77 2.49 25.07 0.09
N ILE A 78 3.34 24.07 0.00
CA ILE A 78 2.98 22.67 0.19
C ILE A 78 3.96 21.98 1.14
N LEU A 79 3.46 21.04 1.92
CA LEU A 79 4.22 20.14 2.76
C LEU A 79 4.14 18.74 2.17
N LEU A 80 5.30 18.17 1.86
CA LEU A 80 5.43 16.84 1.26
C LEU A 80 6.81 16.26 1.60
N PRO A 81 6.98 14.94 1.56
CA PRO A 81 8.28 14.32 1.82
C PRO A 81 9.15 14.26 0.55
N TYR A 82 10.47 14.24 0.75
CA TYR A 82 11.40 13.78 -0.29
C TYR A 82 11.33 12.26 -0.46
N GLY A 83 11.46 11.75 -1.69
CA GLY A 83 11.66 10.32 -1.91
C GLY A 83 12.01 9.96 -3.35
N ASN A 84 12.32 8.69 -3.59
CA ASN A 84 12.57 8.16 -4.93
C ASN A 84 11.28 7.59 -5.52
N ARG A 85 11.14 7.60 -6.85
CA ARG A 85 9.99 7.02 -7.54
C ARG A 85 10.43 6.17 -8.72
N TYR A 86 9.82 4.99 -8.81
CA TYR A 86 9.84 4.15 -10.00
C TYR A 86 8.41 4.09 -10.54
N ALA A 87 8.21 4.53 -11.79
CA ALA A 87 6.92 4.40 -12.46
C ALA A 87 7.15 4.29 -13.96
N VAL A 88 7.10 3.07 -14.49
CA VAL A 88 7.39 2.74 -15.91
C VAL A 88 6.55 3.57 -16.88
N GLN A 89 5.31 3.88 -16.50
CA GLN A 89 4.37 4.64 -17.35
C GLN A 89 4.39 6.15 -17.11
N GLN A 90 5.21 6.66 -16.19
CA GLN A 90 5.26 8.08 -15.85
C GLN A 90 6.71 8.57 -15.81
N TYR A 91 7.35 8.45 -14.64
CA TYR A 91 8.63 9.06 -14.35
C TYR A 91 9.46 8.16 -13.45
N GLU A 92 10.76 8.09 -13.74
CA GLU A 92 11.76 7.77 -12.73
C GLU A 92 12.24 9.07 -12.05
N ALA A 93 12.32 9.06 -10.73
CA ALA A 93 12.73 10.24 -9.98
C ALA A 93 13.57 9.89 -8.74
N PHE A 94 14.49 10.78 -8.39
CA PHE A 94 15.43 10.60 -7.29
C PHE A 94 15.41 11.78 -6.33
N VAL A 95 15.73 11.53 -5.07
CA VAL A 95 16.03 12.61 -4.12
C VAL A 95 17.25 13.39 -4.63
N PRO A 96 17.17 14.74 -4.77
CA PRO A 96 18.30 15.54 -5.25
C PRO A 96 19.47 15.55 -4.25
N ASP A 97 20.67 15.86 -4.73
CA ASP A 97 21.88 15.94 -3.90
C ASP A 97 21.93 17.19 -3.01
N ASP A 98 21.07 18.17 -3.29
CA ASP A 98 20.91 19.43 -2.55
C ASP A 98 19.44 19.88 -2.56
N MET A 99 19.16 21.07 -2.02
CA MET A 99 17.82 21.66 -1.97
C MET A 99 17.48 22.49 -3.23
N GLN A 100 17.94 22.07 -4.40
CA GLN A 100 17.58 22.71 -5.67
C GLN A 100 16.08 22.58 -6.01
N GLU A 101 15.64 23.38 -6.97
CA GLU A 101 14.30 23.24 -7.56
C GLU A 101 14.12 21.82 -8.12
N CYS A 102 12.95 21.24 -7.85
CA CYS A 102 12.64 19.87 -8.20
C CYS A 102 11.15 19.75 -8.56
N HIS A 103 10.59 18.55 -8.51
CA HIS A 103 9.26 18.28 -9.04
C HIS A 103 8.36 17.65 -8.00
N LEU A 104 7.06 17.93 -8.14
CA LEU A 104 6.03 17.09 -7.57
C LEU A 104 5.98 15.79 -8.39
N ALA A 105 6.61 14.75 -7.88
CA ALA A 105 6.82 13.50 -8.58
C ALA A 105 5.66 12.51 -8.42
N SER A 106 4.63 12.81 -7.62
CA SER A 106 3.40 11.99 -7.55
C SER A 106 2.21 12.80 -7.06
N LYS A 107 1.00 12.38 -7.44
CA LYS A 107 -0.26 12.94 -6.93
C LYS A 107 -0.42 12.79 -5.41
N GLY A 108 0.16 11.77 -4.78
CA GLY A 108 0.16 11.63 -3.33
C GLY A 108 1.01 12.70 -2.62
N GLY A 109 1.88 13.40 -3.34
CA GLY A 109 2.82 14.36 -2.80
C GLY A 109 4.17 13.70 -2.53
N LEU A 110 5.09 13.87 -3.47
CA LEU A 110 6.47 13.39 -3.35
C LEU A 110 7.38 14.41 -4.01
N ALA A 111 8.38 14.92 -3.29
CA ALA A 111 9.40 15.81 -3.85
C ALA A 111 10.57 15.00 -4.38
N SER A 112 10.87 15.15 -5.67
CA SER A 112 11.97 14.42 -6.33
C SER A 112 12.46 15.16 -7.58
N LEU A 113 13.70 14.92 -7.98
CA LEU A 113 14.21 15.28 -9.30
C LEU A 113 13.83 14.19 -10.30
N ILE A 114 13.03 14.54 -11.31
CA ILE A 114 12.63 13.64 -12.39
C ILE A 114 13.77 13.53 -13.39
N VAL A 115 14.06 12.32 -13.86
CA VAL A 115 15.02 12.06 -14.94
C VAL A 115 14.32 12.24 -16.28
N PRO A 116 14.63 13.29 -17.07
CA PRO A 116 13.89 13.61 -18.29
C PRO A 116 13.88 12.50 -19.33
N GLU A 117 14.98 11.74 -19.44
CA GLU A 117 15.15 10.66 -20.42
C GLU A 117 14.19 9.48 -20.17
N ASN A 118 13.69 9.34 -18.95
CA ASN A 118 12.77 8.28 -18.52
C ASN A 118 11.34 8.79 -18.29
N SER A 119 11.00 9.93 -18.92
CA SER A 119 9.68 10.53 -18.83
C SER A 119 8.80 10.20 -20.03
N THR A 120 7.57 9.72 -19.78
CA THR A 120 6.49 9.67 -20.79
C THR A 120 5.65 10.95 -20.82
N LEU A 121 5.84 11.82 -19.82
CA LEU A 121 5.04 13.00 -19.58
C LEU A 121 5.84 14.28 -19.92
N GLN A 122 5.15 15.31 -20.39
CA GLN A 122 5.83 16.42 -21.06
C GLN A 122 6.25 17.56 -20.13
N ASN A 123 5.52 17.81 -19.03
CA ASN A 123 5.76 18.98 -18.19
C ASN A 123 5.41 18.68 -16.72
N PRO A 124 6.35 18.24 -15.88
CA PRO A 124 6.08 18.02 -14.46
C PRO A 124 5.83 19.34 -13.71
N THR A 125 5.03 19.27 -12.64
CA THR A 125 4.81 20.41 -11.74
C THR A 125 6.09 20.73 -10.98
N VAL A 126 6.58 21.96 -11.10
CA VAL A 126 7.86 22.40 -10.51
C VAL A 126 7.63 23.00 -9.13
N ILE A 127 8.46 22.59 -8.18
CA ILE A 127 8.43 23.07 -6.80
C ILE A 127 9.82 23.54 -6.36
N LYS A 128 9.83 24.61 -5.58
CA LYS A 128 11.05 25.19 -4.99
C LYS A 128 11.11 24.91 -3.50
N PRO A 129 12.12 24.19 -3.01
CA PRO A 129 12.32 24.01 -1.58
C PRO A 129 12.44 25.35 -0.84
N ILE A 130 11.67 25.51 0.23
CA ILE A 130 11.80 26.61 1.20
C ILE A 130 12.70 26.17 2.35
N GLY A 131 12.55 24.92 2.80
CA GLY A 131 13.34 24.32 3.88
C GLY A 131 12.75 22.98 4.33
N ILE A 132 13.56 22.15 4.97
CA ILE A 132 13.09 20.93 5.63
C ILE A 132 12.66 21.30 7.06
N LEU A 133 11.49 20.83 7.48
CA LEU A 133 11.02 21.06 8.85
C LEU A 133 11.99 20.45 9.86
N THR A 134 12.19 21.15 10.97
CA THR A 134 12.96 20.66 12.12
C THR A 134 12.05 20.55 13.32
N ASP A 135 12.35 19.64 14.24
CA ASP A 135 11.70 19.57 15.54
C ASP A 135 12.14 20.74 16.44
N LYS A 136 11.64 20.77 17.69
CA LYS A 136 11.96 21.80 18.68
C LYS A 136 13.44 21.83 19.09
N ASP A 137 14.15 20.72 18.90
CA ASP A 137 15.57 20.58 19.18
C ASP A 137 16.45 20.92 17.96
N GLY A 138 15.82 21.25 16.83
CA GLY A 138 16.50 21.62 15.58
C GLY A 138 16.93 20.43 14.73
N LYS A 139 16.55 19.19 15.09
CA LYS A 139 16.78 18.00 14.25
C LYS A 139 15.79 18.01 13.09
N ALA A 140 16.24 17.69 11.88
CA ALA A 140 15.37 17.56 10.72
C ALA A 140 14.31 16.48 10.94
N MET A 141 13.03 16.82 10.75
CA MET A 141 11.92 15.89 10.85
C MET A 141 11.92 14.94 9.66
N ASN A 142 11.83 13.64 9.94
CA ASN A 142 11.73 12.61 8.93
C ASN A 142 10.52 11.71 9.18
N MET A 143 9.86 11.23 8.12
CA MET A 143 8.72 10.32 8.23
C MET A 143 9.00 9.07 9.07
N LYS A 144 10.22 8.55 9.08
CA LYS A 144 10.60 7.40 9.91
C LYS A 144 10.42 7.66 11.41
N ASP A 145 10.59 8.91 11.86
CA ASP A 145 10.41 9.30 13.27
C ASP A 145 8.93 9.16 13.71
N PHE A 146 7.99 9.11 12.77
CA PHE A 146 6.54 9.02 13.00
C PHE A 146 5.93 7.69 12.51
N SER A 147 6.77 6.70 12.21
CA SER A 147 6.32 5.38 11.77
C SER A 147 5.46 4.71 12.86
N MET A 148 4.39 4.04 12.44
CA MET A 148 3.71 3.07 13.30
C MET A 148 4.71 1.93 13.51
N ASN A 149 5.34 1.90 14.67
CA ASN A 149 6.39 0.92 14.97
C ASN A 149 5.86 -0.16 15.92
N PRO A 150 5.14 -1.20 15.44
CA PRO A 150 4.71 -2.31 16.27
C PRO A 150 5.78 -3.41 16.38
N GLN A 151 7.08 -3.11 16.27
CA GLN A 151 8.19 -4.09 16.15
C GLN A 151 8.28 -5.17 17.25
N ASN A 152 7.39 -5.19 18.25
CA ASN A 152 7.50 -6.06 19.42
C ASN A 152 6.24 -6.87 19.75
N ILE A 153 5.51 -7.37 18.75
CA ILE A 153 4.45 -8.35 19.02
C ILE A 153 5.03 -9.75 18.95
N ASN A 154 5.32 -10.32 20.13
CA ASN A 154 5.58 -11.74 20.24
C ASN A 154 4.26 -12.49 20.41
N SER A 155 3.50 -12.65 19.33
CA SER A 155 2.30 -13.49 19.35
C SER A 155 2.68 -14.93 19.04
N LYS A 156 2.26 -15.85 19.91
CA LYS A 156 2.42 -17.29 19.67
C LYS A 156 1.66 -17.79 18.44
N LYS A 157 0.66 -17.02 17.99
CA LYS A 157 -0.13 -17.26 16.79
C LYS A 157 -0.03 -16.09 15.82
N ARG A 158 -0.14 -16.34 14.51
CA ARG A 158 -0.12 -15.29 13.48
C ARG A 158 -1.24 -15.49 12.45
N PRO A 159 -1.66 -14.43 11.74
CA PRO A 159 -2.59 -14.57 10.63
C PRO A 159 -2.01 -15.42 9.49
N VAL A 160 -2.88 -16.06 8.71
CA VAL A 160 -2.52 -16.54 7.36
C VAL A 160 -2.19 -15.33 6.51
N THR A 161 -1.09 -15.35 5.75
CA THR A 161 -0.63 -14.21 4.94
C THR A 161 -0.54 -14.61 3.47
N ILE A 162 -1.43 -14.05 2.65
CA ILE A 162 -1.46 -14.25 1.20
C ILE A 162 -0.92 -13.00 0.51
N ILE A 163 0.10 -13.17 -0.33
CA ILE A 163 0.70 -12.09 -1.11
C ILE A 163 0.02 -11.97 -2.48
N ILE A 164 -0.25 -10.74 -2.90
CA ILE A 164 -0.71 -10.40 -4.24
C ILE A 164 0.47 -9.83 -5.03
N PHE A 165 0.98 -10.62 -5.97
CA PHE A 165 1.93 -10.16 -6.99
C PHE A 165 1.21 -9.77 -8.27
N GLY A 166 1.89 -8.98 -9.12
CA GLY A 166 1.38 -8.57 -10.43
C GLY A 166 2.36 -8.90 -11.56
N THR A 167 1.86 -8.93 -12.80
CA THR A 167 2.73 -8.87 -13.99
C THR A 167 3.19 -7.44 -14.32
N GLY A 168 2.52 -6.44 -13.75
CA GLY A 168 2.83 -5.01 -13.90
C GLY A 168 1.93 -4.14 -13.02
N MET A 169 2.05 -2.81 -13.12
CA MET A 169 1.32 -1.84 -12.30
C MET A 169 -0.21 -2.01 -12.42
N ASP A 170 -0.72 -2.14 -13.65
CA ASP A 170 -2.17 -2.16 -13.94
C ASP A 170 -2.78 -3.56 -14.13
N ALA A 171 -2.08 -4.62 -13.71
CA ALA A 171 -2.54 -5.99 -13.90
C ALA A 171 -3.83 -6.37 -13.12
N GLY A 172 -4.37 -5.44 -12.32
CA GLY A 172 -5.59 -5.63 -11.53
C GLY A 172 -5.37 -6.02 -10.06
N LYS A 173 -4.13 -5.93 -9.54
CA LYS A 173 -3.74 -6.33 -8.17
C LYS A 173 -4.72 -5.86 -7.10
N THR A 174 -4.91 -4.54 -6.95
CA THR A 174 -5.77 -3.96 -5.90
C THR A 174 -7.23 -4.35 -6.08
N THR A 175 -7.68 -4.57 -7.32
CA THR A 175 -9.05 -5.05 -7.58
C THR A 175 -9.23 -6.50 -7.17
N CYS A 176 -8.29 -7.39 -7.52
CA CYS A 176 -8.31 -8.78 -7.07
C CYS A 176 -8.19 -8.88 -5.56
N ALA A 177 -7.28 -8.12 -4.94
CA ALA A 177 -7.10 -8.06 -3.49
C ALA A 177 -8.42 -7.67 -2.80
N ALA A 178 -9.09 -6.63 -3.29
CA ALA A 178 -10.38 -6.20 -2.73
C ALA A 178 -11.48 -7.27 -2.84
N GLN A 179 -11.53 -8.03 -3.94
CA GLN A 179 -12.50 -9.14 -4.06
C GLN A 179 -12.14 -10.33 -3.19
N MET A 180 -10.85 -10.67 -3.04
CA MET A 180 -10.41 -11.68 -2.08
C MET A 180 -10.78 -11.30 -0.66
N VAL A 181 -10.53 -10.04 -0.26
CA VAL A 181 -10.97 -9.51 1.04
C VAL A 181 -12.47 -9.76 1.20
N ARG A 182 -13.29 -9.39 0.20
CA ARG A 182 -14.75 -9.61 0.24
C ARG A 182 -15.13 -11.08 0.44
N GLY A 183 -14.50 -11.98 -0.32
CA GLY A 183 -14.78 -13.42 -0.24
C GLY A 183 -14.38 -14.02 1.10
N ILE A 184 -13.21 -13.64 1.63
CA ILE A 184 -12.68 -14.12 2.90
C ILE A 184 -13.51 -13.56 4.08
N THR A 185 -13.88 -12.28 4.05
CA THR A 185 -14.80 -11.69 5.04
C THR A 185 -16.15 -12.40 5.03
N ARG A 186 -16.72 -12.69 3.84
CA ARG A 186 -17.96 -13.49 3.71
C ARG A 186 -17.82 -14.93 4.20
N ALA A 187 -16.60 -15.47 4.26
CA ALA A 187 -16.33 -16.78 4.84
C ALA A 187 -16.25 -16.75 6.39
N GLY A 188 -16.39 -15.57 7.02
CA GLY A 188 -16.41 -15.39 8.47
C GLY A 188 -15.06 -15.00 9.08
N HIS A 189 -14.07 -14.66 8.25
CA HIS A 189 -12.72 -14.29 8.68
C HIS A 189 -12.55 -12.78 8.86
N LYS A 190 -11.61 -12.39 9.72
CA LYS A 190 -11.22 -11.00 9.95
C LYS A 190 -10.02 -10.65 9.08
N VAL A 191 -10.25 -9.87 8.04
CA VAL A 191 -9.21 -9.60 7.03
C VAL A 191 -8.48 -8.29 7.30
N GLY A 192 -7.15 -8.35 7.37
CA GLY A 192 -6.27 -7.19 7.27
C GLY A 192 -5.75 -7.02 5.84
N PHE A 193 -5.68 -5.80 5.34
CA PHE A 193 -5.03 -5.51 4.06
C PHE A 193 -3.78 -4.66 4.24
N GLY A 194 -2.69 -5.07 3.60
CA GLY A 194 -1.41 -4.37 3.62
C GLY A 194 -0.91 -4.08 2.21
N LYS A 195 -0.15 -2.99 2.03
CA LYS A 195 0.67 -2.78 0.83
C LYS A 195 2.11 -2.46 1.21
N ILE A 196 3.03 -3.37 0.87
CA ILE A 196 4.43 -3.28 1.36
C ILE A 196 5.36 -2.49 0.44
N THR A 197 4.96 -2.25 -0.82
CA THR A 197 5.75 -1.49 -1.79
C THR A 197 4.90 -0.55 -2.63
N GLY A 198 5.51 0.50 -3.17
CA GLY A 198 4.87 1.44 -4.08
C GLY A 198 5.32 2.89 -3.87
N THR A 199 4.53 3.82 -4.38
CA THR A 199 4.65 5.27 -4.12
C THR A 199 3.36 5.74 -3.47
N GLY A 200 3.47 6.45 -2.35
CA GLY A 200 2.33 6.72 -1.48
C GLY A 200 1.23 7.49 -2.20
N ALA A 201 0.03 6.92 -2.19
CA ALA A 201 -1.21 7.48 -2.72
C ALA A 201 -2.37 6.88 -1.93
N PHE A 202 -3.37 7.69 -1.61
CA PHE A 202 -4.46 7.25 -0.73
C PHE A 202 -5.46 6.29 -1.42
N SER A 203 -5.40 6.18 -2.75
CA SER A 203 -6.30 5.32 -3.53
C SER A 203 -6.16 3.84 -3.23
N ASP A 204 -5.00 3.41 -2.75
CA ASP A 204 -4.61 2.01 -2.77
C ASP A 204 -5.18 1.21 -1.59
N ILE A 205 -5.64 1.90 -0.54
CA ILE A 205 -6.13 1.27 0.71
C ILE A 205 -7.66 1.30 0.87
N TYR A 206 -8.38 2.20 0.17
CA TYR A 206 -9.83 2.32 0.33
C TYR A 206 -10.60 1.14 -0.23
N LYS A 207 -10.21 0.64 -1.41
CA LYS A 207 -10.98 -0.42 -2.06
C LYS A 207 -11.03 -1.70 -1.21
N PRO A 208 -9.93 -2.16 -0.60
CA PRO A 208 -9.97 -3.26 0.38
C PRO A 208 -10.77 -2.92 1.66
N GLN A 209 -10.71 -1.66 2.13
CA GLN A 209 -11.49 -1.23 3.29
C GLN A 209 -13.01 -1.33 3.02
N ASP A 210 -13.45 -0.81 1.87
CA ASP A 210 -14.86 -0.83 1.45
C ASP A 210 -15.38 -2.25 1.16
N THR A 211 -14.49 -3.21 0.90
CA THR A 211 -14.86 -4.61 0.70
C THR A 211 -14.83 -5.46 1.97
N GLY A 212 -14.57 -4.86 3.12
CA GLY A 212 -14.71 -5.51 4.43
C GLY A 212 -13.41 -5.87 5.13
N ALA A 213 -12.27 -5.28 4.74
CA ALA A 213 -11.06 -5.35 5.56
C ALA A 213 -11.28 -4.57 6.87
N ILE A 214 -11.00 -5.20 8.01
CA ILE A 214 -11.18 -4.58 9.33
C ILE A 214 -10.04 -3.62 9.68
N ALA A 215 -8.92 -3.73 8.97
CA ALA A 215 -7.78 -2.85 9.08
C ALA A 215 -7.03 -2.79 7.75
N VAL A 216 -6.58 -1.58 7.39
CA VAL A 216 -5.76 -1.33 6.21
C VAL A 216 -4.52 -0.53 6.63
N ALA A 217 -3.38 -0.82 6.00
CA ALA A 217 -2.16 -0.03 6.15
C ALA A 217 -1.22 -0.23 4.94
N ASP A 218 -0.29 0.69 4.73
CA ASP A 218 0.74 0.63 3.71
C ASP A 218 2.11 1.09 4.23
N PHE A 219 3.11 1.07 3.36
CA PHE A 219 4.48 1.51 3.65
C PHE A 219 4.60 2.96 4.15
N VAL A 220 3.63 3.86 3.88
CA VAL A 220 3.61 5.22 4.45
C VAL A 220 3.27 5.18 5.94
N ASP A 221 2.41 4.27 6.39
CA ASP A 221 2.17 4.04 7.81
C ASP A 221 3.45 3.56 8.53
N MET A 222 4.38 2.95 7.78
CA MET A 222 5.70 2.53 8.27
C MET A 222 6.79 3.61 8.10
N GLY A 223 6.43 4.82 7.69
CA GLY A 223 7.35 5.96 7.58
C GLY A 223 8.09 6.09 6.25
N TYR A 224 7.60 5.44 5.18
CA TYR A 224 8.21 5.51 3.84
C TYR A 224 7.27 6.25 2.86
N PRO A 225 7.70 7.33 2.19
CA PRO A 225 6.86 7.97 1.17
C PRO A 225 6.78 7.17 -0.14
N SER A 226 7.76 6.31 -0.36
CA SER A 226 7.90 5.38 -1.49
C SER A 226 8.93 4.33 -1.10
N THR A 227 8.83 3.14 -1.69
CA THR A 227 9.74 2.02 -1.40
C THR A 227 10.78 1.77 -2.48
N TYR A 228 10.85 2.62 -3.52
CA TYR A 228 11.88 2.45 -4.54
C TYR A 228 13.28 2.66 -3.96
N LYS A 229 14.17 1.68 -4.14
CA LYS A 229 15.58 1.71 -3.70
C LYS A 229 15.81 1.76 -2.18
N ILE A 230 14.83 1.40 -1.35
CA ILE A 230 15.03 1.33 0.12
C ILE A 230 15.81 0.07 0.56
N GLY A 231 15.86 -0.96 -0.31
CA GLY A 231 16.56 -2.22 -0.06
C GLY A 231 15.69 -3.28 0.62
N THR A 232 16.05 -4.55 0.42
CA THR A 232 15.24 -5.70 0.85
C THR A 232 14.99 -5.74 2.36
N GLN A 233 15.98 -5.39 3.18
CA GLN A 233 15.85 -5.42 4.64
C GLN A 233 14.80 -4.40 5.15
N GLU A 234 14.73 -3.24 4.52
CA GLU A 234 13.74 -2.22 4.84
C GLU A 234 12.34 -2.68 4.41
N THR A 235 12.22 -3.28 3.21
CA THR A 235 10.95 -3.89 2.76
C THR A 235 10.46 -5.00 3.69
N LEU A 236 11.37 -5.85 4.20
CA LEU A 236 11.04 -6.88 5.20
C LEU A 236 10.59 -6.28 6.53
N SER A 237 11.20 -5.16 6.93
CA SER A 237 10.80 -4.42 8.14
C SER A 237 9.41 -3.81 7.98
N ILE A 238 9.08 -3.29 6.79
CA ILE A 238 7.73 -2.82 6.44
C ILE A 238 6.72 -3.98 6.50
N LEU A 239 7.03 -5.14 5.91
CA LEU A 239 6.18 -6.33 5.98
C LEU A 239 5.93 -6.76 7.43
N GLN A 240 6.98 -6.81 8.25
CA GLN A 240 6.86 -7.14 9.67
C GLN A 240 5.99 -6.13 10.42
N GLY A 241 6.23 -4.82 10.22
CA GLY A 241 5.45 -3.76 10.85
C GLY A 241 3.97 -3.81 10.46
N LEU A 242 3.68 -3.98 9.16
CA LEU A 242 2.31 -4.08 8.66
C LEU A 242 1.59 -5.32 9.19
N THR A 243 2.20 -6.50 9.09
CA THR A 243 1.57 -7.74 9.58
C THR A 243 1.34 -7.68 11.10
N ALA A 244 2.25 -7.09 11.86
CA ALA A 244 2.08 -6.83 13.28
C ALA A 244 0.91 -5.87 13.56
N TYR A 245 0.85 -4.74 12.86
CA TYR A 245 -0.26 -3.78 12.97
C TYR A 245 -1.62 -4.42 12.67
N LEU A 246 -1.73 -5.14 11.56
CA LEU A 246 -2.96 -5.84 11.16
C LEU A 246 -3.38 -6.89 12.21
N SER A 247 -2.41 -7.62 12.76
CA SER A 247 -2.66 -8.60 13.83
C SER A 247 -3.19 -7.94 15.11
N LEU A 248 -2.67 -6.77 15.52
CA LEU A 248 -3.20 -6.03 16.68
C LEU A 248 -4.63 -5.55 16.49
N ARG A 249 -5.03 -5.32 15.23
CA ARG A 249 -6.41 -4.96 14.89
C ARG A 249 -7.33 -6.18 14.83
N GLY A 250 -6.81 -7.38 15.09
CA GLY A 250 -7.59 -8.60 15.18
C GLY A 250 -7.75 -9.35 13.86
N ALA A 251 -6.91 -9.06 12.86
CA ALA A 251 -6.91 -9.83 11.62
C ALA A 251 -6.46 -11.28 11.88
N ASP A 252 -7.11 -12.25 11.25
CA ASP A 252 -6.72 -13.66 11.20
C ASP A 252 -6.27 -14.09 9.79
N VAL A 253 -6.57 -13.28 8.78
CA VAL A 253 -6.01 -13.38 7.42
C VAL A 253 -5.50 -12.02 6.96
N ASN A 254 -4.26 -11.98 6.45
CA ASN A 254 -3.64 -10.83 5.83
C ASN A 254 -3.61 -11.00 4.31
N ILE A 255 -4.12 -10.01 3.58
CA ILE A 255 -3.91 -9.86 2.14
C ILE A 255 -2.90 -8.75 1.93
N ILE A 256 -1.72 -9.07 1.40
CA ILE A 256 -0.62 -8.12 1.26
C ILE A 256 -0.29 -7.90 -0.22
N GLU A 257 -0.49 -6.68 -0.72
CA GLU A 257 -0.12 -6.30 -2.08
C GLU A 257 1.36 -5.92 -2.18
N VAL A 258 1.99 -6.39 -3.26
CA VAL A 258 3.31 -5.93 -3.72
C VAL A 258 3.13 -5.18 -5.04
N ALA A 259 3.63 -3.94 -5.10
CA ALA A 259 3.61 -3.13 -6.30
C ALA A 259 4.49 -3.69 -7.42
N ASP A 260 4.31 -3.14 -8.62
CA ASP A 260 5.05 -3.49 -9.84
C ASP A 260 4.90 -4.97 -10.25
N GLY A 261 5.77 -5.40 -11.17
CA GLY A 261 5.78 -6.74 -11.73
C GLY A 261 6.71 -7.70 -10.97
N VAL A 262 6.45 -9.01 -11.05
CA VAL A 262 7.32 -10.06 -10.47
C VAL A 262 8.79 -9.93 -10.89
N PHE A 263 9.06 -9.42 -12.11
CA PHE A 263 10.43 -9.22 -12.62
C PHE A 263 11.11 -7.91 -12.20
N GLN A 264 10.41 -7.01 -11.51
CA GLN A 264 11.03 -5.79 -11.01
C GLN A 264 12.18 -6.15 -10.02
N SER A 265 13.28 -5.40 -10.05
CA SER A 265 14.53 -5.76 -9.36
C SER A 265 14.40 -5.92 -7.85
N ASP A 266 13.62 -5.06 -7.20
CA ASP A 266 13.39 -5.10 -5.75
C ASP A 266 12.48 -6.30 -5.39
N ASN A 267 11.48 -6.59 -6.22
CA ASN A 267 10.65 -7.80 -6.09
C ASN A 267 11.51 -9.06 -6.26
N GLN A 268 12.40 -9.11 -7.25
CA GLN A 268 13.34 -10.21 -7.45
C GLN A 268 14.30 -10.40 -6.27
N ALA A 269 14.76 -9.32 -5.65
CA ALA A 269 15.56 -9.39 -4.43
C ALA A 269 14.74 -9.93 -3.24
N LEU A 270 13.45 -9.58 -3.17
CA LEU A 270 12.52 -10.07 -2.15
C LEU A 270 12.23 -11.57 -2.31
N LEU A 271 12.02 -12.07 -3.54
CA LEU A 271 11.76 -13.49 -3.81
C LEU A 271 12.94 -14.39 -3.41
N LYS A 272 14.17 -13.89 -3.51
CA LYS A 272 15.40 -14.58 -3.06
C LYS A 272 15.57 -14.62 -1.55
N SER A 273 14.79 -13.84 -0.79
CA SER A 273 14.88 -13.80 0.67
C SER A 273 14.16 -14.98 1.31
N GLU A 274 14.90 -15.83 2.02
CA GLU A 274 14.31 -16.87 2.88
C GLU A 274 13.40 -16.27 3.96
N ASP A 275 13.78 -15.10 4.49
CA ASP A 275 13.02 -14.41 5.51
C ASP A 275 11.64 -13.98 4.97
N PHE A 276 11.57 -13.52 3.73
CA PHE A 276 10.30 -13.24 3.05
C PHE A 276 9.48 -14.52 2.87
N ARG A 277 10.08 -15.57 2.30
CA ARG A 277 9.41 -16.85 2.01
C ARG A 277 8.87 -17.52 3.28
N SER A 278 9.54 -17.36 4.42
CA SER A 278 9.09 -17.90 5.71
C SER A 278 7.82 -17.22 6.27
N LYS A 279 7.56 -15.98 5.84
CA LYS A 279 6.44 -15.14 6.33
C LYS A 279 5.17 -15.25 5.49
N ILE A 280 5.24 -15.89 4.32
CA ILE A 280 4.12 -15.99 3.38
C ILE A 280 3.55 -17.41 3.38
N ASP A 281 2.24 -17.52 3.22
CA ASP A 281 1.51 -18.79 3.23
C ASP A 281 0.93 -19.14 1.86
N GLY A 282 0.76 -18.15 0.98
CA GLY A 282 0.39 -18.38 -0.40
C GLY A 282 0.53 -17.13 -1.25
N VAL A 283 0.49 -17.32 -2.56
CA VAL A 283 0.59 -16.24 -3.55
C VAL A 283 -0.57 -16.27 -4.53
N PHE A 284 -1.15 -15.11 -4.78
CA PHE A 284 -2.05 -14.85 -5.90
C PHE A 284 -1.33 -13.97 -6.92
N VAL A 285 -1.48 -14.26 -8.21
CA VAL A 285 -0.91 -13.45 -9.29
C VAL A 285 -2.02 -12.75 -10.06
N ALA A 286 -2.03 -11.41 -10.03
CA ALA A 286 -2.82 -10.61 -10.95
C ALA A 286 -2.03 -10.36 -12.24
N ALA A 287 -2.60 -10.75 -13.39
CA ALA A 287 -1.94 -10.64 -14.68
C ALA A 287 -2.79 -9.89 -15.71
N ASP A 288 -2.10 -9.19 -16.60
CA ASP A 288 -2.67 -8.45 -17.72
C ASP A 288 -2.95 -9.33 -18.96
N SER A 289 -2.26 -10.45 -19.12
CA SER A 289 -2.44 -11.39 -20.23
C SER A 289 -2.14 -12.84 -19.80
N GLY A 290 -2.55 -13.81 -20.62
CA GLY A 290 -2.22 -15.22 -20.38
C GLY A 290 -0.71 -15.50 -20.48
N LEU A 291 0.00 -14.84 -21.40
CA LEU A 291 1.45 -15.01 -21.57
C LEU A 291 2.23 -14.49 -20.36
N SER A 292 1.89 -13.29 -19.88
CA SER A 292 2.54 -12.70 -18.71
C SER A 292 2.22 -13.48 -17.43
N ALA A 293 1.01 -14.03 -17.30
CA ALA A 293 0.65 -14.93 -16.22
C ALA A 293 1.53 -16.19 -16.20
N ILE A 294 1.74 -16.85 -17.35
CA ILE A 294 2.62 -18.02 -17.46
C ILE A 294 4.03 -17.68 -16.99
N SER A 295 4.56 -16.55 -17.44
CA SER A 295 5.90 -16.11 -17.06
C SER A 295 6.02 -15.84 -15.56
N ALA A 296 5.04 -15.15 -14.97
CA ALA A 296 5.03 -14.83 -13.54
C ALA A 296 4.91 -16.08 -12.66
N VAL A 297 4.04 -17.03 -13.03
CA VAL A 297 3.89 -18.30 -12.29
C VAL A 297 5.16 -19.12 -12.34
N ARG A 298 5.77 -19.27 -13.52
CA ARG A 298 7.03 -20.01 -13.67
C ARG A 298 8.17 -19.35 -12.90
N GLU A 299 8.24 -18.02 -12.92
CA GLU A 299 9.25 -17.29 -12.16
C GLU A 299 9.08 -17.50 -10.66
N LEU A 300 7.87 -17.42 -10.12
CA LEU A 300 7.62 -17.69 -8.70
C LEU A 300 7.98 -19.13 -8.31
N HIS A 301 7.67 -20.11 -9.18
CA HIS A 301 8.06 -21.50 -8.97
C HIS A 301 9.59 -21.69 -8.96
N ASN A 302 10.35 -20.92 -9.74
CA ASN A 302 11.82 -20.95 -9.71
C ASN A 302 12.41 -20.49 -8.36
N HIS A 303 11.63 -19.78 -7.54
CA HIS A 303 12.00 -19.38 -6.17
C HIS A 303 11.34 -20.25 -5.08
N ASP A 304 10.79 -21.41 -5.46
CA ASP A 304 10.05 -22.34 -4.60
C ASP A 304 8.80 -21.71 -3.96
N ILE A 305 8.19 -20.74 -4.63
CA ILE A 305 6.98 -20.07 -4.17
C ILE A 305 5.78 -20.61 -4.95
N GLU A 306 4.85 -21.23 -4.23
CA GLU A 306 3.64 -21.77 -4.84
C GLU A 306 2.60 -20.68 -5.12
N VAL A 307 2.04 -20.72 -6.31
CA VAL A 307 0.93 -19.86 -6.72
C VAL A 307 -0.39 -20.59 -6.50
N LEU A 308 -1.24 -20.02 -5.65
CA LEU A 308 -2.58 -20.53 -5.37
C LEU A 308 -3.48 -20.38 -6.59
N ALA A 309 -3.50 -19.19 -7.18
CA ALA A 309 -4.33 -18.88 -8.34
C ALA A 309 -3.76 -17.70 -9.14
N VAL A 310 -4.24 -17.57 -10.37
CA VAL A 310 -4.07 -16.36 -11.19
C VAL A 310 -5.40 -15.69 -11.47
N GLY A 311 -5.38 -14.37 -11.68
CA GLY A 311 -6.53 -13.60 -12.14
C GLY A 311 -6.09 -12.24 -12.68
N GLY A 312 -6.91 -11.21 -12.54
CA GLY A 312 -6.60 -9.86 -13.02
C GLY A 312 -7.20 -9.57 -14.40
N LEU A 313 -6.66 -8.59 -15.12
CA LEU A 313 -7.23 -8.19 -16.41
C LEU A 313 -7.29 -9.33 -17.45
N MET A 314 -6.42 -10.34 -17.33
CA MET A 314 -6.45 -11.51 -18.19
C MET A 314 -7.78 -12.27 -18.15
N THR A 315 -8.58 -12.14 -17.08
CA THR A 315 -9.88 -12.81 -16.94
C THR A 315 -11.01 -12.06 -17.63
N ASN A 316 -10.78 -10.84 -18.13
CA ASN A 316 -11.78 -10.09 -18.89
C ASN A 316 -12.09 -10.71 -20.25
N THR A 317 -11.26 -11.66 -20.71
CA THR A 317 -11.46 -12.36 -21.97
C THR A 317 -11.37 -13.89 -21.74
N PRO A 318 -12.37 -14.66 -22.18
CA PRO A 318 -12.29 -16.12 -22.14
C PRO A 318 -11.16 -16.71 -22.99
N LEU A 319 -10.78 -16.03 -24.09
CA LEU A 319 -9.73 -16.50 -24.99
C LEU A 319 -8.35 -16.49 -24.31
N THR A 320 -7.98 -15.38 -23.67
CA THR A 320 -6.72 -15.25 -22.92
C THR A 320 -6.63 -16.23 -21.76
N THR A 321 -7.76 -16.48 -21.08
CA THR A 321 -7.87 -17.49 -20.02
C THR A 321 -7.64 -18.90 -20.57
N ASN A 322 -8.26 -19.24 -21.70
CA ASN A 322 -8.06 -20.54 -22.35
C ASN A 322 -6.63 -20.74 -22.84
N GLU A 323 -5.99 -19.70 -23.36
CA GLU A 323 -4.58 -19.74 -23.78
C GLU A 323 -3.66 -20.01 -22.60
N PHE A 324 -3.87 -19.35 -21.46
CA PHE A 324 -3.14 -19.62 -20.22
C PHE A 324 -3.29 -21.09 -19.81
N THR A 325 -4.52 -21.58 -19.66
CA THR A 325 -4.82 -22.94 -19.19
C THR A 325 -4.21 -24.00 -20.10
N LYS A 326 -4.18 -23.77 -21.42
CA LYS A 326 -3.58 -24.71 -22.38
C LYS A 326 -2.05 -24.78 -22.31
N HIS A 327 -1.37 -23.70 -21.91
CA HIS A 327 0.09 -23.60 -22.04
C HIS A 327 0.85 -23.58 -20.71
N ILE A 328 0.17 -23.40 -19.58
CA ILE A 328 0.83 -23.37 -18.26
C ILE A 328 1.44 -24.74 -17.89
N GLY A 329 0.82 -25.84 -18.32
CA GLY A 329 1.31 -27.20 -18.12
C GLY A 329 1.44 -27.57 -16.65
N ASN A 330 2.54 -28.22 -16.28
CA ASN A 330 2.80 -28.68 -14.90
C ASN A 330 3.02 -27.55 -13.89
N ALA A 331 3.13 -26.31 -14.35
CA ALA A 331 3.21 -25.14 -13.47
C ALA A 331 1.83 -24.57 -13.13
N ALA A 332 0.73 -25.28 -13.43
CA ALA A 332 -0.61 -24.80 -13.16
C ALA A 332 -0.80 -24.49 -11.65
N PRO A 333 -1.36 -23.30 -11.29
CA PRO A 333 -1.78 -23.01 -9.93
C PRO A 333 -2.83 -24.01 -9.43
N GLU A 334 -2.82 -24.29 -8.13
CA GLU A 334 -3.73 -25.24 -7.48
C GLU A 334 -5.22 -24.94 -7.79
N PHE A 335 -5.62 -23.67 -7.65
CA PHE A 335 -6.98 -23.20 -7.89
C PHE A 335 -7.17 -22.64 -9.31
N GLY A 336 -6.16 -22.76 -10.19
CA GLY A 336 -6.23 -22.34 -11.59
C GLY A 336 -6.45 -20.84 -11.77
N VAL A 337 -7.41 -20.48 -12.62
CA VAL A 337 -7.78 -19.09 -12.92
C VAL A 337 -9.04 -18.72 -12.15
N LEU A 338 -8.99 -17.62 -11.40
CA LEU A 338 -10.12 -17.07 -10.64
C LEU A 338 -10.43 -15.66 -11.14
N ASP A 339 -11.67 -15.46 -11.62
CA ASP A 339 -12.16 -14.12 -11.96
C ASP A 339 -12.67 -13.38 -10.71
N LEU A 340 -13.13 -12.14 -10.88
CA LEU A 340 -13.63 -11.34 -9.76
C LEU A 340 -14.85 -11.96 -9.07
N ALA A 341 -15.72 -12.66 -9.81
CA ALA A 341 -16.90 -13.32 -9.26
C ALA A 341 -16.50 -14.56 -8.44
N ASP A 342 -15.43 -15.25 -8.83
CA ASP A 342 -14.88 -16.36 -8.05
C ASP A 342 -14.22 -15.90 -6.75
N LEU A 343 -13.47 -14.80 -6.80
CA LEU A 343 -12.75 -14.25 -5.64
C LEU A 343 -13.70 -13.74 -4.55
N GLU A 344 -14.88 -13.23 -4.90
CA GLU A 344 -15.86 -12.73 -3.91
C GLU A 344 -16.71 -13.82 -3.23
N LYS A 345 -16.57 -15.09 -3.62
CA LYS A 345 -17.32 -16.21 -3.07
C LYS A 345 -16.67 -16.73 -1.79
N ALA A 346 -17.47 -16.82 -0.72
CA ALA A 346 -17.06 -17.45 0.54
C ALA A 346 -16.56 -18.89 0.35
N GLY A 347 -17.20 -19.67 -0.53
CA GLY A 347 -16.80 -21.06 -0.80
C GLY A 347 -15.41 -21.19 -1.43
N THR A 348 -15.03 -20.25 -2.30
CA THR A 348 -13.68 -20.19 -2.88
C THR A 348 -12.65 -19.87 -1.80
N ALA A 349 -12.95 -18.86 -0.96
CA ALA A 349 -12.08 -18.45 0.14
C ALA A 349 -11.83 -19.59 1.14
N LYS A 350 -12.89 -20.32 1.54
CA LYS A 350 -12.77 -21.48 2.45
C LYS A 350 -11.81 -22.53 1.91
N LYS A 351 -11.96 -22.94 0.65
CA LYS A 351 -11.08 -23.93 0.02
C LYS A 351 -9.62 -23.48 -0.03
N ILE A 352 -9.37 -22.21 -0.34
CA ILE A 352 -8.01 -21.64 -0.34
C ILE A 352 -7.40 -21.70 1.06
N LEU A 353 -8.15 -21.28 2.08
CA LEU A 353 -7.67 -21.28 3.46
C LEU A 353 -7.48 -22.70 4.00
N GLU A 354 -8.38 -23.63 3.70
CA GLU A 354 -8.26 -25.07 4.05
C GLU A 354 -6.97 -25.66 3.46
N SER A 355 -6.72 -25.46 2.16
CA SER A 355 -5.48 -25.93 1.51
C SER A 355 -4.22 -25.36 2.18
N ILE A 356 -4.20 -24.07 2.54
CA ILE A 356 -3.08 -23.46 3.26
C ILE A 356 -2.86 -24.12 4.63
N HIS A 357 -3.93 -24.42 5.38
CA HIS A 357 -3.82 -25.08 6.67
C HIS A 357 -3.30 -26.52 6.53
N ASP A 358 -3.82 -27.27 5.55
CA ASP A 358 -3.41 -28.65 5.28
C ASP A 358 -1.94 -28.73 4.85
N LYS A 359 -1.48 -27.74 4.09
CA LYS A 359 -0.08 -27.65 3.64
C LYS A 359 0.89 -27.29 4.77
N TYR A 360 0.44 -26.55 5.77
CA TYR A 360 1.29 -26.08 6.87
C TYR A 360 0.68 -26.37 8.25
N PRO A 361 0.51 -27.65 8.62
CA PRO A 361 -0.18 -28.04 9.85
C PRO A 361 0.53 -27.57 11.13
N ASP A 362 1.86 -27.37 11.05
CA ASP A 362 2.68 -26.95 12.18
C ASP A 362 2.80 -25.41 12.31
N ARG A 363 2.27 -24.64 11.35
CA ARG A 363 2.29 -23.17 11.45
C ARG A 363 1.25 -22.71 12.46
N PRO A 364 1.58 -21.77 13.36
CA PRO A 364 0.68 -21.38 14.44
C PRO A 364 -0.35 -20.35 13.95
N PHE A 365 -1.27 -20.75 13.08
CA PHE A 365 -2.28 -19.84 12.56
C PHE A 365 -3.29 -19.42 13.62
N ILE A 366 -3.80 -18.20 13.50
CA ILE A 366 -5.02 -17.78 14.19
C ILE A 366 -6.18 -18.51 13.54
N THR A 367 -6.80 -19.42 14.28
CA THR A 367 -8.05 -20.06 13.88
C THR A 367 -9.20 -19.09 14.16
N SER A 368 -10.12 -18.93 13.22
CA SER A 368 -11.31 -18.09 13.43
C SER A 368 -12.01 -18.49 14.73
N PRO A 369 -12.53 -17.52 15.51
CA PRO A 369 -13.49 -17.86 16.54
C PRO A 369 -14.66 -18.60 15.89
N GLU A 370 -15.17 -19.66 16.54
CA GLU A 370 -16.46 -20.22 16.13
C GLU A 370 -17.48 -19.08 16.05
N PRO A 371 -18.34 -19.04 15.02
CA PRO A 371 -19.30 -17.96 14.89
C PRO A 371 -20.12 -17.87 16.19
N GLU A 372 -20.09 -16.69 16.83
CA GLU A 372 -21.02 -16.37 17.90
C GLU A 372 -22.42 -16.68 17.37
N GLN A 373 -23.14 -17.57 18.05
CA GLN A 373 -24.50 -17.96 17.68
C GLN A 373 -25.34 -16.70 17.46
N ASN A 374 -25.88 -16.58 16.24
CA ASN A 374 -26.90 -15.65 15.77
C ASN A 374 -27.32 -14.53 16.74
N ILE A 375 -26.69 -13.36 16.61
CA ILE A 375 -27.23 -12.12 17.19
C ILE A 375 -28.49 -11.66 16.40
N GLU A 376 -28.73 -12.19 15.19
CA GLU A 376 -29.94 -11.88 14.40
C GLU A 376 -31.24 -12.41 15.03
N GLU A 377 -31.21 -13.51 15.79
CA GLU A 377 -32.41 -14.00 16.51
C GLU A 377 -32.83 -13.06 17.66
N ASN A 378 -31.90 -12.29 18.23
CA ASN A 378 -32.20 -11.32 19.30
C ASN A 378 -32.72 -9.96 18.79
N ILE A 379 -32.66 -9.70 17.48
CA ILE A 379 -33.18 -8.45 16.90
C ILE A 379 -34.63 -8.64 16.46
N GLU A 380 -35.02 -9.81 15.92
CA GLU A 380 -36.41 -10.08 15.55
C GLU A 380 -37.34 -10.19 16.78
N GLU A 381 -36.89 -10.82 17.89
CA GLU A 381 -37.69 -10.87 19.13
C GLU A 381 -37.89 -9.49 19.79
N ASN A 382 -36.95 -8.55 19.63
CA ASN A 382 -37.07 -7.20 20.21
C ASN A 382 -37.93 -6.24 19.36
N ILE A 383 -38.11 -6.52 18.07
CA ILE A 383 -38.97 -5.69 17.19
C ILE A 383 -40.44 -6.09 17.35
N GLU A 384 -40.76 -7.38 17.56
CA GLU A 384 -42.15 -7.81 17.82
C GLU A 384 -42.69 -7.32 19.18
N HIS A 385 -41.84 -7.21 20.21
CA HIS A 385 -42.28 -6.72 21.53
C HIS A 385 -42.53 -5.20 21.60
N THR A 386 -42.07 -4.42 20.63
CA THR A 386 -42.23 -2.95 20.63
C THR A 386 -43.45 -2.48 19.82
N LEU A 387 -44.08 -3.35 19.02
CA LEU A 387 -45.20 -2.99 18.12
C LEU A 387 -46.60 -3.43 18.61
N VAL A 388 -46.74 -3.94 19.85
CA VAL A 388 -48.04 -4.34 20.43
C VAL A 388 -48.40 -3.51 21.68
N ALA A 389 -47.80 -2.33 21.85
CA ALA A 389 -48.15 -1.40 22.92
C ALA A 389 -48.40 0.02 22.39
N GLU A 390 -49.47 0.19 21.62
CA GLU A 390 -50.27 1.43 21.54
C GLU A 390 -51.77 1.11 21.52
#